data_AF-A0A2D5PEB1-F1
#
_entry.id   AF-A0A2D5PEB1-F1
#
_cell.length_a   1.000
_cell.length_b   1.000
_cell.length_c   1.000
_cell.angle_alpha   90.00
_cell.angle_beta   90.00
_cell.angle_gamma   90.00
#
_symmetry.space_group_name_H-M   'P 1'
#
loop_
_entity.id
_entity.type
_entity.pdbx_description
1 polymer ?
#
loop_
_entity_poly.entity_id
_entity_poly.type
_entity_poly.pdbx_seq_one_letter_code
_entity_poly.pdbx_strand_id
1 'polypeptide(L)'
;MLIENTSDLIRQVTSLTLASGIPAEAASLINDTVLVITADTLALYRTLEQVGDPLGNGLIRSVSLDTPLEADDGHFIREHRAGYVGLCDGAVLLITLNDVQLFSSKEDALHNRNERLRLSLAL
;
A
#
# COMPACT_ATOMS: atom_id res chain seq x y z
N MET A 1 19.06 12.51 -23.38
CA MET A 1 18.57 12.32 -22.01
C MET A 1 17.33 11.43 -22.12
N LEU A 2 17.47 10.13 -21.90
CA LEU A 2 16.30 9.25 -21.86
C LEU A 2 15.58 9.54 -20.55
N ILE A 3 14.40 10.13 -20.63
CA ILE A 3 13.45 10.02 -19.54
C ILE A 3 13.02 8.57 -19.57
N GLU A 4 13.62 7.73 -18.73
CA GLU A 4 13.05 6.43 -18.41
C GLU A 4 11.69 6.73 -17.78
N ASN A 5 10.63 6.65 -18.59
CA ASN A 5 9.26 6.64 -18.10
C ASN A 5 9.10 5.33 -17.32
N THR A 6 9.59 5.28 -16.08
CA THR A 6 9.25 4.20 -15.18
C THR A 6 7.75 4.32 -14.94
N SER A 7 6.98 3.36 -15.46
CA SER A 7 5.53 3.27 -15.21
C SER A 7 5.19 3.01 -13.74
N ASP A 8 6.20 3.01 -12.86
CA ASP A 8 6.07 2.69 -11.46
C ASP A 8 5.32 3.79 -10.72
N LEU A 9 4.29 3.38 -9.98
CA LEU A 9 3.44 4.28 -9.22
C LEU A 9 3.98 4.49 -7.81
N ILE A 10 4.94 3.66 -7.38
CA ILE A 10 5.64 3.78 -6.10
C ILE A 10 7.01 4.40 -6.36
N ARG A 11 7.29 5.54 -5.72
CA ARG A 11 8.61 6.20 -5.76
C ARG A 11 9.57 5.62 -4.76
N GLN A 12 9.07 5.24 -3.59
CA GLN A 12 9.88 4.76 -2.48
C GLN A 12 9.02 3.92 -1.53
N VAL A 13 9.63 2.88 -0.97
CA VAL A 13 9.10 2.14 0.17
C VAL A 13 9.94 2.45 1.40
N THR A 14 9.29 2.72 2.52
CA THR A 14 9.93 3.01 3.80
C THR A 14 9.27 2.16 4.88
N SER A 15 10.06 1.34 5.56
CA SER A 15 9.60 0.63 6.76
C SER A 15 9.54 1.60 7.93
N LEU A 16 8.47 1.53 8.71
CA LEU A 16 8.26 2.38 9.87
C LEU A 16 7.49 1.64 10.97
N THR A 17 7.48 2.22 12.16
CA THR A 17 6.64 1.76 13.26
C THR A 17 5.63 2.86 13.57
N LEU A 18 4.35 2.52 13.56
CA LEU A 18 3.29 3.46 13.93
C LEU A 18 3.43 3.85 15.41
N ALA A 19 2.81 4.96 15.81
CA ALA A 19 2.82 5.41 17.21
C ALA A 19 2.26 4.35 18.19
N SER A 20 1.44 3.43 17.69
CA SER A 20 0.92 2.26 18.42
C SER A 20 1.95 1.15 18.66
N GLY A 21 3.15 1.24 18.08
CA GLY A 21 4.15 0.17 18.09
C GLY A 21 3.95 -0.88 16.99
N ILE A 22 2.96 -0.71 16.11
CA ILE A 22 2.65 -1.65 15.03
C ILE A 22 3.65 -1.45 13.88
N PRO A 23 4.30 -2.52 13.38
CA PRO A 23 5.15 -2.43 12.20
C PRO A 23 4.30 -2.15 10.96
N ALA A 24 4.82 -1.28 10.08
CA ALA A 24 4.17 -0.88 8.85
C ALA A 24 5.18 -0.64 7.74
N GLU A 25 4.71 -0.71 6.50
CA GLU A 25 5.45 -0.17 5.36
C GLU A 25 4.65 0.92 4.67
N ALA A 26 5.36 2.01 4.35
CA ALA A 26 4.82 3.15 3.63
C ALA A 26 5.35 3.17 2.20
N ALA A 27 4.45 3.02 1.24
CA ALA A 27 4.71 3.23 -0.18
C ALA A 27 4.35 4.67 -0.56
N SER A 28 5.36 5.50 -0.79
CA SER A 28 5.20 6.86 -1.31
C SER A 28 4.83 6.81 -2.78
N LEU A 29 3.62 7.24 -3.12
CA LEU A 29 3.10 7.22 -4.47
C LEU A 29 3.61 8.41 -5.29
N ILE A 30 3.52 8.35 -6.62
CA ILE A 30 3.94 9.43 -7.52
C ILE A 30 3.13 10.73 -7.38
N ASN A 31 1.93 10.67 -6.78
CA ASN A 31 1.05 11.81 -6.53
C ASN A 31 1.22 12.43 -5.14
N ASP A 32 2.37 12.20 -4.50
CA ASP A 32 2.74 12.69 -3.17
C ASP A 32 1.97 12.09 -1.97
N THR A 33 0.91 11.32 -2.21
CA THR A 33 0.25 10.54 -1.14
C THR A 33 1.06 9.31 -0.74
N VAL A 34 0.74 8.76 0.44
CA VAL A 34 1.44 7.60 1.00
C VAL A 34 0.44 6.51 1.34
N LEU A 35 0.61 5.34 0.73
CA LEU A 35 -0.11 4.12 1.10
C LEU A 35 0.65 3.41 2.22
N VAL A 36 0.04 3.33 3.40
CA VAL A 36 0.57 2.61 4.57
C VAL A 36 -0.09 1.25 4.65
N ILE A 37 0.73 0.21 4.77
CA ILE A 37 0.35 -1.19 4.87
C ILE A 37 0.74 -1.68 6.26
N THR A 38 -0.23 -2.27 6.97
CA THR A 38 -0.03 -3.01 8.22
C THR A 38 -0.66 -4.39 8.07
N ALA A 39 -0.53 -5.23 9.09
CA ALA A 39 -1.13 -6.56 9.08
C ALA A 39 -2.65 -6.52 8.86
N ASP A 40 -3.36 -5.56 9.45
CA ASP A 40 -4.82 -5.54 9.46
C ASP A 40 -5.44 -4.30 8.80
N THR A 41 -4.65 -3.38 8.27
CA THR A 41 -5.16 -2.12 7.71
C THR A 41 -4.35 -1.65 6.49
N LEU A 42 -5.06 -1.17 5.45
CA LEU A 42 -4.51 -0.27 4.45
C LEU A 42 -4.99 1.15 4.72
N ALA A 43 -4.07 2.11 4.70
CA ALA A 43 -4.39 3.52 4.95
C ALA A 43 -3.70 4.43 3.94
N LEU A 44 -4.41 5.47 3.51
CA LEU A 44 -3.89 6.51 2.64
C LEU A 44 -3.65 7.77 3.47
N TYR A 45 -2.43 8.30 3.41
CA TYR A 45 -2.03 9.54 4.07
C TYR A 45 -1.63 10.60 3.04
N ARG A 46 -1.73 11.88 3.41
CA ARG A 46 -1.30 12.97 2.51
C ARG A 46 0.22 12.98 2.32
N THR A 47 0.99 12.72 3.37
CA THR A 47 2.46 12.64 3.32
C THR A 47 3.00 11.62 4.33
N LEU A 48 4.29 11.28 4.21
CA LEU A 48 4.95 10.31 5.08
C LEU A 48 5.09 10.83 6.52
N GLU A 49 5.40 12.12 6.67
CA GLU A 49 5.59 12.78 7.96
C GLU A 49 4.31 12.73 8.82
N GLN A 50 3.14 12.72 8.17
CA GLN A 50 1.86 12.72 8.87
C GLN A 50 1.38 11.32 9.28
N VAL A 51 2.07 10.24 8.88
CA VAL A 51 1.74 8.87 9.32
C VAL A 51 1.90 8.73 10.84
N GLY A 52 2.90 9.40 11.42
CA GLY A 52 3.17 9.42 12.85
C GLY A 52 2.50 10.55 13.63
N ASP A 53 1.65 11.36 12.99
CA ASP A 53 0.95 12.47 13.67
C ASP A 53 -0.02 11.91 14.72
N PRO A 54 0.15 12.21 16.03
CA PRO A 54 -0.69 11.68 17.10
C PRO A 54 -2.15 12.10 17.00
N LEU A 55 -2.46 13.18 16.27
CA LEU A 55 -3.82 13.65 16.04
C LEU A 55 -4.42 13.09 14.74
N GLY A 56 -3.65 12.37 13.94
CA GLY A 56 -4.11 11.74 12.70
C GLY A 56 -4.44 12.72 11.57
N ASN A 57 -3.92 13.95 11.59
CA ASN A 57 -4.31 15.01 10.63
C ASN A 57 -4.02 14.69 9.16
N GLY A 58 -3.10 13.75 8.90
CA GLY A 58 -2.74 13.33 7.54
C GLY A 58 -3.55 12.17 7.00
N LEU A 59 -4.36 11.49 7.81
CA LEU A 59 -5.14 10.35 7.35
C LEU A 59 -6.22 10.84 6.37
N ILE A 60 -6.18 10.34 5.15
CA ILE A 60 -7.20 10.60 4.14
C ILE A 60 -8.31 9.57 4.29
N ARG A 61 -7.96 8.28 4.22
CA ARG A 61 -8.87 7.13 4.29
C ARG A 61 -8.13 5.91 4.82
N SER A 62 -8.87 4.97 5.40
CA SER A 62 -8.35 3.64 5.76
C SER A 62 -9.43 2.60 5.57
N VAL A 63 -8.99 1.34 5.43
CA VAL A 63 -9.84 0.17 5.35
C VAL A 63 -9.17 -0.96 6.13
N SER A 64 -9.93 -1.57 7.04
CA SER A 64 -9.49 -2.74 7.78
C SER A 64 -9.63 -4.01 6.93
N LEU A 65 -8.74 -4.97 7.17
CA LEU A 65 -8.72 -6.27 6.53
C LEU A 65 -9.40 -7.29 7.44
N ASP A 66 -10.32 -8.08 6.88
CA ASP A 66 -10.94 -9.19 7.61
C ASP A 66 -9.96 -10.33 7.89
N THR A 67 -8.98 -10.52 7.01
CA THR A 67 -7.89 -11.49 7.16
C THR A 67 -6.58 -10.72 7.18
N PRO A 68 -5.76 -10.85 8.23
CA PRO A 68 -4.47 -10.15 8.29
C PRO A 68 -3.51 -10.58 7.18
N LEU A 69 -2.60 -9.68 6.79
CA LEU A 69 -1.43 -9.96 5.98
C LEU A 69 -0.29 -10.47 6.87
N GLU A 70 0.51 -11.38 6.33
CA GLU A 70 1.73 -11.85 7.01
C GLU A 70 2.93 -11.04 6.54
N ALA A 71 3.66 -10.47 7.51
CA ALA A 71 4.94 -9.82 7.26
C ALA A 71 6.09 -10.83 7.30
N ASP A 72 7.12 -10.58 6.52
CA ASP A 72 8.41 -11.28 6.59
C ASP A 72 9.46 -10.29 7.13
N ASP A 73 10.04 -10.59 8.30
CA ASP A 73 10.96 -9.70 9.04
C ASP A 73 10.48 -8.25 9.19
N GLY A 74 9.16 -8.06 9.37
CA GLY A 74 8.53 -6.74 9.50
C GLY A 74 8.23 -6.03 8.16
N HIS A 75 8.51 -6.68 7.03
CA HIS A 75 8.19 -6.20 5.69
C HIS A 75 6.94 -6.87 5.11
N PHE A 76 6.10 -6.09 4.45
CA PHE A 76 4.89 -6.55 3.76
C PHE A 76 5.09 -6.59 2.23
N ILE A 77 5.80 -5.63 1.66
CA ILE A 77 6.07 -5.50 0.22
C ILE A 77 7.31 -6.33 -0.13
N ARG A 78 7.13 -7.32 -1.00
CA ARG A 78 8.24 -8.11 -1.57
C ARG A 78 8.78 -7.48 -2.84
N GLU A 79 7.90 -7.03 -3.73
CA GLU A 79 8.26 -6.44 -5.02
C GLU A 79 7.18 -5.46 -5.48
N HIS A 80 7.57 -4.47 -6.29
CA HIS A 80 6.62 -3.64 -6.99
C HIS A 80 7.11 -3.26 -8.39
N ARG A 81 6.17 -3.10 -9.32
CA ARG A 81 6.43 -2.60 -10.67
C ARG A 81 5.13 -2.15 -11.32
N ALA A 82 5.12 -0.95 -11.88
CA ALA A 82 4.04 -0.47 -12.75
C ALA A 82 2.63 -0.56 -12.13
N GLY A 83 2.51 -0.29 -10.82
CA GLY A 83 1.26 -0.39 -10.06
C GLY A 83 0.94 -1.79 -9.53
N TYR A 84 1.65 -2.83 -9.96
CA TYR A 84 1.62 -4.13 -9.28
C TYR A 84 2.52 -4.09 -8.04
N VAL A 85 2.02 -4.64 -6.93
CA VAL A 85 2.78 -4.86 -5.69
C VAL A 85 2.56 -6.30 -5.24
N GLY A 86 3.64 -7.08 -5.18
CA GLY A 86 3.62 -8.42 -4.58
C GLY A 86 3.92 -8.33 -3.09
N LEU A 87 3.08 -8.94 -2.26
CA LEU A 87 3.26 -9.00 -0.81
C LEU A 87 3.99 -10.28 -0.37
N CYS A 88 4.55 -10.26 0.84
CA CYS A 88 5.31 -11.38 1.41
C CYS A 88 4.48 -12.67 1.57
N ASP A 89 3.20 -12.54 1.91
CA ASP A 89 2.25 -13.66 2.08
C ASP A 89 1.70 -14.21 0.75
N GLY A 90 2.10 -13.64 -0.39
CA GLY A 90 1.62 -14.02 -1.72
C GLY A 90 0.36 -13.30 -2.17
N ALA A 91 -0.25 -12.48 -1.31
CA ALA A 91 -1.28 -11.53 -1.71
C ALA A 91 -0.66 -10.43 -2.59
N VAL A 92 -1.51 -9.67 -3.29
CA VAL A 92 -1.05 -8.64 -4.21
C VAL A 92 -1.92 -7.39 -4.12
N LEU A 93 -1.29 -6.22 -4.27
CA LEU A 93 -2.00 -4.97 -4.49
C LEU A 93 -1.92 -4.60 -5.97
N LEU A 94 -3.04 -4.17 -6.53
CA LEU A 94 -3.08 -3.42 -7.78
C LEU A 94 -3.38 -1.96 -7.46
N ILE A 95 -2.41 -1.10 -7.74
CA ILE A 95 -2.51 0.34 -7.62
C ILE A 95 -2.85 0.89 -9.01
N THR A 96 -3.96 1.60 -9.10
CA THR A 96 -4.37 2.34 -10.28
C THR A 96 -4.37 3.84 -9.96
N LEU A 97 -4.83 4.67 -10.91
CA LEU A 97 -4.99 6.11 -10.65
C LEU A 97 -6.05 6.40 -9.59
N ASN A 98 -7.07 5.54 -9.46
CA ASN A 98 -8.26 5.82 -8.67
C ASN A 98 -8.36 4.98 -7.41
N ASP A 99 -7.77 3.80 -7.39
CA ASP A 99 -7.99 2.81 -6.35
C ASP A 99 -6.75 1.93 -6.13
N VAL A 100 -6.63 1.42 -4.90
CA VAL A 100 -5.80 0.28 -4.53
C VAL A 100 -6.72 -0.91 -4.27
N GLN A 101 -6.49 -2.02 -4.96
CA GLN A 101 -7.24 -3.26 -4.78
C GLN A 101 -6.33 -4.34 -4.21
N LEU A 102 -6.81 -5.09 -3.21
CA LEU A 102 -6.09 -6.22 -2.63
C LEU A 102 -6.71 -7.54 -3.10
N PHE A 103 -5.86 -8.45 -3.57
CA PHE A 103 -6.25 -9.80 -3.97
C PHE A 103 -5.46 -10.84 -3.18
N SER A 104 -6.05 -12.01 -2.97
CA SER A 104 -5.38 -13.13 -2.29
C SER A 104 -4.20 -13.70 -3.07
N SER A 105 -4.15 -13.48 -4.39
CA SER A 105 -3.10 -13.99 -5.24
C SER A 105 -2.95 -13.18 -6.52
N LYS A 106 -1.79 -13.33 -7.19
CA LYS A 106 -1.56 -12.79 -8.53
C LYS A 106 -2.58 -13.30 -9.56
N GLU A 107 -2.96 -14.57 -9.47
CA GLU A 107 -3.91 -15.19 -10.39
C GLU A 107 -5.31 -14.56 -10.28
N ASP A 108 -5.75 -14.28 -9.05
CA ASP A 108 -7.00 -13.59 -8.78
C ASP A 108 -6.97 -12.14 -9.29
N ALA A 109 -5.85 -11.44 -9.10
CA ALA A 109 -5.67 -10.08 -9.61
C ALA A 109 -5.69 -10.02 -11.14
N LEU A 110 -5.02 -10.96 -11.83
CA LEU A 110 -4.99 -11.01 -13.30
C LEU A 110 -6.38 -11.23 -13.91
N HIS A 111 -7.24 -11.99 -13.22
CA HIS A 111 -8.62 -12.27 -13.65
C HIS A 111 -9.65 -11.36 -12.98
N ASN A 112 -9.21 -10.41 -12.15
CA ASN A 112 -10.04 -9.50 -11.37
C ASN A 112 -11.20 -10.22 -10.64
N ARG A 113 -10.86 -11.28 -9.90
CA ARG A 113 -11.81 -12.09 -9.11
C ARG A 113 -11.36 -12.15 -7.65
N ASN A 114 -12.28 -12.49 -6.74
CA ASN A 114 -11.96 -12.69 -5.31
C ASN A 114 -11.20 -11.50 -4.70
N GLU A 115 -11.58 -10.27 -5.07
CA GLU A 115 -11.06 -9.06 -4.44
C GLU A 115 -11.36 -9.12 -2.93
N ARG A 116 -10.33 -8.91 -2.11
CA ARG A 116 -10.46 -8.88 -0.65
C ARG A 116 -10.97 -7.52 -0.18
N LEU A 117 -10.43 -6.45 -0.75
CA LEU A 117 -10.86 -5.09 -0.46
C LEU A 117 -10.42 -4.10 -1.55
N ARG A 118 -10.96 -2.89 -1.44
CA ARG A 118 -10.57 -1.72 -2.24
C ARG A 118 -10.48 -0.47 -1.37
N LEU A 119 -9.44 0.32 -1.61
CA LEU A 119 -9.24 1.64 -1.02
C LEU A 119 -9.20 2.69 -2.13
N SER A 120 -10.09 3.69 -2.08
CA SER A 120 -10.11 4.75 -3.09
C SER A 120 -9.01 5.78 -2.86
N LEU A 121 -8.29 6.10 -3.94
CA LEU A 121 -7.28 7.15 -4.06
C LEU A 121 -7.86 8.47 -4.58
N ALA A 122 -9.09 8.48 -5.09
CA ALA A 122 -9.74 9.70 -5.59
C ALA A 122 -9.94 10.71 -4.43
N LEU A 123 -9.36 11.91 -4.55
CA LEU A 123 -9.43 12.95 -3.52
C LEU A 123 -10.73 13.75 -3.58
#